data_AF-A0A2N2WWZ0-F1
#
_entry.id   AF-A0A2N2WWZ0-F1
#
_cell.length_a   1.000
_cell.length_b   1.000
_cell.length_c   1.000
_cell.angle_alpha   90.00
_cell.angle_beta   90.00
_cell.angle_gamma   90.00
#
_symmetry.space_group_name_H-M   'P 1'
#
loop_
_entity.id
_entity.type
_entity.pdbx_description
1 polymer ?
#
loop_
_entity_poly.entity_id
_entity_poly.type
_entity_poly.pdbx_seq_one_letter_code
_entity_poly.pdbx_strand_id
1 'polypeptide(L)' 'MDELELTEKKNKLRDIESVVFGNNLQEILTSMEIVLTMYQIDNDVDIVRASKTKLMEGLELLKALGQNDKLKQFEV' A
#
# COMPACT_ATOMS: atom_id res chain seq x y z
N MET A 1 2.47 -24.70 -7.85
CA MET A 1 1.93 -23.68 -6.95
C MET A 1 1.04 -24.42 -5.99
N ASP A 2 1.47 -24.52 -4.75
CA ASP A 2 0.74 -25.25 -3.72
C ASP A 2 -0.57 -24.51 -3.39
N GLU A 3 -1.61 -25.26 -3.02
CA GLU A 3 -2.92 -24.69 -2.63
C GLU A 3 -2.79 -23.69 -1.48
N LEU A 4 -1.79 -23.90 -0.62
CA LEU A 4 -1.40 -23.00 0.46
C LEU A 4 -0.84 -21.66 -0.06
N GLU A 5 0.10 -21.69 -1.02
CA GLU A 5 0.69 -20.50 -1.63
C GLU A 5 -0.37 -19.64 -2.34
N LEU A 6 -1.31 -20.30 -3.04
CA LEU A 6 -2.41 -19.62 -3.71
C LEU A 6 -3.36 -18.94 -2.72
N THR A 7 -3.63 -19.59 -1.58
CA THR A 7 -4.48 -19.06 -0.53
C THR A 7 -3.83 -17.86 0.16
N GLU A 8 -2.53 -17.96 0.45
CA GLU A 8 -1.75 -16.87 1.05
C GLU A 8 -1.73 -15.64 0.14
N LYS A 9 -1.43 -15.83 -1.15
CA LYS A 9 -1.45 -14.75 -2.14
C LYS A 9 -2.81 -14.03 -2.19
N LYS A 10 -3.91 -14.80 -2.23
CA LYS A 10 -5.27 -14.24 -2.24
C LYS A 10 -5.57 -13.43 -0.99
N ASN A 11 -5.14 -13.89 0.18
CA ASN A 11 -5.34 -13.17 1.43
C ASN A 11 -4.56 -11.85 1.43
N LYS A 12 -3.27 -11.87 1.04
CA LYS A 12 -2.45 -10.65 0.95
C LYS A 12 -3.03 -9.61 0.00
N LEU A 13 -3.49 -10.04 -1.19
CA LEU A 13 -4.14 -9.15 -2.15
C LEU A 13 -5.40 -8.52 -1.56
N ARG A 14 -6.26 -9.34 -0.93
CA ARG A 14 -7.46 -8.84 -0.26
C ARG A 14 -7.13 -7.85 0.86
N ASP A 15 -6.08 -8.12 1.63
CA ASP A 15 -5.67 -7.25 2.73
C ASP A 15 -5.19 -5.89 2.20
N ILE A 16 -4.39 -5.87 1.11
CA ILE A 16 -3.99 -4.63 0.41
C ILE A 16 -5.21 -3.84 -0.09
N GLU A 17 -6.13 -4.52 -0.77
CA GLU A 17 -7.35 -3.91 -1.31
C GLU A 17 -8.25 -3.35 -0.21
N SER A 18 -8.26 -3.99 0.97
CA SER A 18 -9.05 -3.58 2.13
C SER A 18 -8.49 -2.36 2.87
N VAL A 19 -7.27 -1.91 2.56
CA VAL A 19 -6.70 -0.71 3.17
C VAL A 19 -7.56 0.49 2.79
N VAL A 20 -8.14 1.14 3.80
CA VAL A 20 -8.90 2.38 3.66
C VAL A 20 -8.09 3.50 4.28
N PHE A 21 -7.75 4.50 3.47
CA PHE A 21 -7.11 5.71 3.98
C PHE A 21 -8.08 6.49 4.86
N GLY A 22 -7.60 6.91 6.03
CA GLY A 22 -8.40 7.75 6.92
C GLY A 22 -8.52 9.20 6.45
N ASN A 23 -9.15 10.02 7.28
CA ASN A 23 -9.53 11.40 6.90
C ASN A 23 -8.51 12.45 7.32
N ASN A 24 -7.53 12.08 8.16
CA ASN A 24 -6.47 12.97 8.58
C ASN A 24 -5.09 12.46 8.15
N LEU A 25 -4.12 13.36 8.21
CA LEU A 25 -2.75 13.10 7.76
C LEU A 25 -2.12 11.89 8.47
N GLN A 26 -2.34 11.74 9.77
CA GLN A 26 -1.72 10.64 10.52
C GLN A 26 -2.28 9.29 10.08
N GLU A 27 -3.60 9.19 9.89
CA GLU A 27 -4.25 7.96 9.43
C GLU A 27 -3.82 7.58 8.02
N ILE A 28 -3.67 8.56 7.13
CA ILE A 28 -3.17 8.34 5.76
C ILE A 28 -1.74 7.79 5.82
N LEU A 29 -0.84 8.45 6.55
CA LEU A 29 0.56 8.03 6.65
C LEU A 29 0.69 6.63 7.22
N THR A 30 -0.02 6.33 8.32
CA THR A 30 0.01 4.99 8.93
C THR A 30 -0.51 3.92 7.97
N SER A 31 -1.57 4.20 7.21
CA SER A 31 -2.07 3.27 6.19
C SER A 31 -1.06 3.07 5.05
N MET A 32 -0.41 4.13 4.61
CA MET A 32 0.64 4.06 3.58
C MET A 32 1.87 3.28 4.06
N GLU A 33 2.28 3.43 5.32
CA GLU A 33 3.40 2.67 5.90
C GLU A 33 3.15 1.16 5.89
N ILE A 34 1.91 0.74 6.18
CA ILE A 34 1.51 -0.68 6.13
C ILE A 34 1.66 -1.22 4.70
N VAL A 35 1.14 -0.49 3.71
CA VAL A 35 1.23 -0.89 2.30
C VAL A 35 2.68 -0.88 1.81
N LEU A 36 3.48 0.12 2.21
CA LEU A 36 4.90 0.21 1.86
C LEU A 36 5.69 -0.97 2.42
N THR A 37 5.39 -1.38 3.65
CA THR A 37 6.01 -2.56 4.28
C THR A 37 5.73 -3.81 3.44
N MET A 38 4.47 -4.03 3.03
CA MET A 38 4.12 -5.17 2.16
C MET A 38 4.82 -5.12 0.81
N TYR A 39 4.90 -3.93 0.21
CA TYR A 39 5.63 -3.72 -1.05
C TYR A 39 7.11 -4.11 -0.95
N GLN A 40 7.76 -3.81 0.17
CA GLN A 40 9.19 -4.01 0.35
C GLN A 40 9.58 -5.46 0.69
N ILE A 41 8.69 -6.21 1.34
CA ILE A 41 9.00 -7.56 1.83
C ILE A 41 8.52 -8.68 0.91
N ASP A 42 7.54 -8.41 0.04
CA ASP A 42 6.97 -9.42 -0.84
C ASP A 42 7.58 -9.35 -2.25
N ASN A 43 7.80 -10.52 -2.86
CA ASN A 43 8.42 -10.65 -4.19
C ASN A 43 7.42 -11.12 -5.26
N ASP A 44 6.17 -11.41 -4.90
CA ASP A 44 5.14 -11.75 -5.87
C ASP A 44 4.73 -10.50 -6.67
N VAL A 45 4.84 -10.59 -8.00
CA VAL A 45 4.60 -9.47 -8.92
C VAL A 45 3.21 -8.85 -8.76
N ASP A 46 2.18 -9.64 -8.46
CA ASP A 46 0.83 -9.12 -8.33
C ASP A 46 0.63 -8.42 -6.99
N ILE A 47 1.24 -8.93 -5.92
CA ILE A 47 1.26 -8.27 -4.61
C ILE A 47 2.00 -6.94 -4.68
N VAL A 48 3.19 -6.93 -5.29
CA VAL A 48 3.99 -5.72 -5.53
C VAL A 48 3.20 -4.70 -6.34
N ARG A 49 2.51 -5.13 -7.41
CA ARG A 49 1.67 -4.25 -8.24
C ARG A 49 0.48 -3.69 -7.46
N ALA A 50 -0.21 -4.52 -6.67
CA ALA A 50 -1.34 -4.09 -5.85
C ALA A 50 -0.87 -3.06 -4.81
N SER A 51 0.22 -3.33 -4.10
CA SER A 51 0.80 -2.40 -3.13
C SER A 51 1.23 -1.09 -3.77
N LYS A 52 1.88 -1.12 -4.94
CA LYS A 52 2.25 0.11 -5.66
C LYS A 52 1.04 0.93 -6.08
N THR A 53 -0.02 0.27 -6.57
CA THR A 53 -1.28 0.95 -6.91
C THR A 53 -1.87 1.66 -5.69
N LYS A 54 -1.90 0.97 -4.56
CA LYS A 54 -2.43 1.51 -3.31
C LYS A 54 -1.56 2.65 -2.74
N LEU A 55 -0.24 2.58 -2.88
CA LEU A 55 0.67 3.67 -2.52
C LEU A 55 0.44 4.92 -3.38
N MET A 56 0.17 4.76 -4.68
CA MET A 56 -0.15 5.90 -5.56
C MET A 56 -1.44 6.61 -5.12
N GLU A 57 -2.49 5.86 -4.72
CA GLU A 57 -3.70 6.46 -4.13
C GLU A 57 -3.36 7.30 -2.88
N GLY A 58 -2.51 6.78 -1.99
CA GLY A 58 -2.05 7.51 -0.81
C GLY A 58 -1.25 8.77 -1.15
N LEU A 59 -0.37 8.71 -2.16
CA LEU A 59 0.40 9.85 -2.64
C LEU A 59 -0.51 10.97 -3.18
N GLU A 60 -1.58 10.60 -3.90
CA GLU A 60 -2.57 11.57 -4.37
C GLU A 60 -3.29 12.26 -3.22
N LEU A 61 -3.63 11.54 -2.15
CA LEU A 61 -4.23 12.11 -0.94
C LEU A 61 -3.26 13.07 -0.23
N LEU A 62 -2.00 12.68 -0.07
CA LEU A 62 -0.98 13.56 0.51
C LEU A 62 -0.79 14.84 -0.30
N LYS A 63 -0.80 14.73 -1.63
CA LYS A 63 -0.73 15.88 -2.54
C LYS A 63 -1.94 16.79 -2.41
N ALA A 64 -3.15 16.23 -2.29
CA ALA A 64 -4.38 16.98 -2.06
C ALA A 64 -4.36 17.73 -0.71
N LEU A 65 -3.70 17.17 0.30
CA LEU A 65 -3.49 17.80 1.61
C LEU A 65 -2.30 18.78 1.65
N GLY A 66 -1.62 19.00 0.52
CA GLY A 66 -0.46 19.88 0.43
C GLY A 66 0.81 19.35 1.11
N GLN A 67 0.86 18.06 1.45
CA GLN A 67 1.97 17.42 2.18
C GLN A 67 3.06 16.92 1.23
N ASN A 68 3.52 17.81 0.34
CA ASN A 68 4.45 17.46 -0.73
C ASN A 68 5.83 17.01 -0.22
N ASP A 69 6.23 17.47 0.95
CA ASP A 69 7.45 17.08 1.65
C ASP A 69 7.44 15.59 2.05
N LYS A 70 6.26 15.05 2.37
CA LYS A 70 6.08 13.66 2.80
C LYS A 70 6.04 12.66 1.64
N LEU A 71 5.74 13.12 0.42
CA LEU A 71 5.66 12.26 -0.77
C LEU A 71 6.95 11.46 -1.01
N LYS A 72 8.11 12.08 -0.75
CA LYS A 72 9.43 11.45 -0.94
C LYS A 72 9.66 10.21 -0.07
N GLN A 73 8.91 10.07 1.03
CA GLN A 73 9.00 8.91 1.92
C GLN A 73 8.36 7.67 1.31
N PHE A 74 7.48 7.84 0.32
CA PHE A 74 6.68 6.80 -0.30
C PHE A 74 6.86 6.75 -1.82
N GLU A 75 7.93 7.34 -2.34
CA GLU A 75 8.27 7.27 -3.76
C GLU A 75 8.83 5.88 -4.08
N VAL A 76 8.22 5.19 -5.06
CA VAL A 76 8.41 3.75 -5.33
C VAL A 76 8.64 3.43 -6.80
#